data_AF-A0A1J5SED2-F1
#
_entry.id   AF-A0A1J5SED2-F1
#
_cell.length_a   1.000
_cell.length_b   1.000
_cell.length_c   1.000
_cell.angle_alpha   90.00
_cell.angle_beta   90.00
_cell.angle_gamma   90.00
#
_symmetry.space_group_name_H-M   'P 1'
#
loop_
_entity.id
_entity.type
_entity.pdbx_description
1 polymer ?
#
loop_
_entity_poly.entity_id
_entity_poly.type
_entity_poly.pdbx_seq_one_letter_code
_entity_poly.pdbx_strand_id
1 'polypeptide(L)'
;MTACSDSTKKCKKTKRISALKSPRRYIDPEDFYLMRHRAFLNIQQTSELLDVTQKTVQNWEKGRTRIPYTAYRVLKIKVGYVFDDNYFDEWFVRGDTLWSPEGRGFKPHELRYISNYFWMARRWLAERKAAKDLERLKASIERGAASDGSPTLRAGTLPSCGAAPLQNIPQELVLPLSLQEKPRGFEKFLRELGLTA
;
A
#
# COMPACT_ATOMS: atom_id res chain seq x y z
N MET A 1 -83.40 -5.30 17.73
CA MET A 1 -82.17 -5.85 17.14
C MET A 1 -81.50 -4.76 16.33
N THR A 2 -80.29 -4.34 16.72
CA THR A 2 -79.14 -3.85 15.92
C THR A 2 -78.30 -2.90 16.78
N ALA A 3 -77.21 -3.41 17.35
CA ALA A 3 -76.20 -2.63 18.05
C ALA A 3 -75.23 -1.99 17.04
N CYS A 4 -74.99 -0.69 17.17
CA CYS A 4 -74.00 0.06 16.39
C CYS A 4 -72.60 -0.22 16.98
N SER A 5 -71.70 -0.76 16.17
CA SER A 5 -70.34 -1.14 16.59
C SER A 5 -69.39 0.04 16.58
N ASP A 6 -68.91 0.42 17.75
CA ASP A 6 -67.96 1.50 17.95
C ASP A 6 -66.52 0.99 17.71
N SER A 7 -65.90 1.40 16.61
CA SER A 7 -64.56 0.95 16.22
C SER A 7 -63.47 1.81 16.86
N THR A 8 -62.94 1.35 17.99
CA THR A 8 -61.81 2.01 18.66
C THR A 8 -60.49 1.77 17.91
N LYS A 9 -60.04 2.78 17.16
CA LYS A 9 -58.72 2.79 16.50
C LYS A 9 -57.61 2.89 17.56
N LYS A 10 -56.98 1.77 17.93
CA LYS A 10 -55.77 1.76 18.77
C LYS A 10 -54.59 2.40 17.99
N CYS A 11 -54.19 3.61 18.39
CA CYS A 11 -52.96 4.25 17.95
C CYS A 11 -51.75 3.45 18.45
N LYS A 12 -51.04 2.77 17.54
CA LYS A 12 -49.78 2.08 17.84
C LYS A 12 -48.70 3.12 18.15
N LYS A 13 -48.40 3.34 19.43
CA LYS A 13 -47.26 4.16 19.87
C LYS A 13 -45.96 3.56 19.30
N THR A 14 -45.39 4.21 18.30
CA THR A 14 -44.05 3.91 17.78
C THR A 14 -43.05 4.08 18.93
N LYS A 15 -42.34 3.00 19.29
CA LYS A 15 -41.24 3.08 20.26
C LYS A 15 -40.23 4.08 19.72
N ARG A 16 -40.09 5.25 20.37
CA ARG A 16 -38.94 6.12 20.15
C ARG A 16 -37.70 5.26 20.37
N ILE A 17 -36.82 5.19 19.37
CA ILE A 17 -35.52 4.52 19.49
C ILE A 17 -34.83 5.21 20.66
N SER A 18 -34.86 4.57 21.83
CA SER A 18 -34.10 5.02 22.98
C SER A 18 -32.65 5.11 22.54
N ALA A 19 -32.01 6.25 22.80
CA ALA A 19 -30.61 6.48 22.47
C ALA A 19 -29.80 5.23 22.85
N LEU A 20 -29.36 4.47 21.84
CA LEU A 20 -28.53 3.29 22.03
C LEU A 20 -27.31 3.77 22.80
N LYS A 21 -27.23 3.43 24.09
CA LYS A 21 -26.02 3.66 24.88
C LYS A 21 -24.89 3.05 24.07
N SER A 22 -23.94 3.88 23.63
CA SER A 22 -22.73 3.41 22.96
C SER A 22 -22.23 2.21 23.77
N PRO A 23 -22.09 1.02 23.15
CA PRO A 23 -21.65 -0.15 23.88
C PRO A 23 -20.31 0.22 24.52
N ARG A 24 -20.26 0.22 25.86
CA ARG A 24 -19.01 0.48 26.59
C ARG A 24 -18.02 -0.54 26.06
N ARG A 25 -17.05 -0.10 25.24
CA ARG A 25 -16.03 -0.98 24.65
C ARG A 25 -15.27 -1.65 25.78
N TYR A 26 -15.68 -2.86 26.14
CA TYR A 26 -14.93 -3.76 26.98
C TYR A 26 -13.80 -4.31 26.12
N ILE A 27 -12.60 -4.36 26.68
CA ILE A 27 -11.45 -4.96 26.01
C ILE A 27 -11.39 -6.39 26.52
N ASP A 28 -11.45 -7.35 25.60
CA ASP A 28 -11.39 -8.74 25.97
C ASP A 28 -9.99 -9.07 26.55
N PRO A 29 -9.90 -9.86 27.64
CA PRO A 29 -8.61 -10.23 28.22
C PRO A 29 -7.69 -10.94 27.22
N GLU A 30 -8.28 -11.74 26.34
CA GLU A 30 -7.58 -12.43 25.25
C GLU A 30 -6.98 -11.45 24.25
N ASP A 31 -7.71 -10.39 23.89
CA ASP A 31 -7.20 -9.34 23.01
C ASP A 31 -5.97 -8.66 23.61
N PHE A 32 -5.99 -8.40 24.92
CA PHE A 32 -4.86 -7.81 25.62
C PHE A 32 -3.64 -8.73 25.63
N TYR A 33 -3.86 -10.03 25.90
CA TYR A 33 -2.83 -11.06 25.82
C TYR A 33 -2.20 -11.13 24.42
N LEU A 34 -3.05 -11.26 23.38
CA LEU A 34 -2.60 -11.29 21.98
C LEU A 34 -1.83 -10.03 21.59
N MET A 35 -2.28 -8.86 22.04
CA MET A 35 -1.59 -7.60 21.78
C MET A 35 -0.21 -7.53 22.43
N ARG A 36 -0.06 -7.99 23.67
CA ARG A 36 1.26 -8.09 24.31
C ARG A 36 2.18 -9.05 23.55
N HIS A 37 1.65 -10.20 23.11
CA HIS A 37 2.42 -11.17 22.34
C HIS A 37 2.85 -10.64 20.97
N ARG A 38 1.99 -9.89 20.27
CA ARG A 38 2.34 -9.21 19.02
C ARG A 38 3.40 -8.14 19.21
N ALA A 39 3.47 -7.52 20.38
CA ALA A 39 4.52 -6.58 20.74
C ALA A 39 5.85 -7.27 21.12
N PHE A 40 5.89 -8.60 21.18
CA PHE A 40 7.02 -9.40 21.64
C PHE A 40 7.49 -9.03 23.07
N LEU A 41 6.57 -8.68 23.96
CA LEU A 41 6.87 -8.26 25.33
C LEU A 41 6.55 -9.36 26.35
N ASN A 42 7.46 -9.56 27.29
CA ASN A 42 7.19 -10.33 28.51
C ASN A 42 6.32 -9.52 29.48
N ILE A 43 5.73 -10.18 30.49
CA ILE A 43 4.91 -9.52 31.52
C ILE A 43 5.71 -8.44 32.26
N GLN A 44 6.99 -8.68 32.55
CA GLN A 44 7.86 -7.70 33.21
C GLN A 44 8.10 -6.46 32.35
N GLN A 45 8.51 -6.65 31.09
CA GLN A 45 8.72 -5.56 30.14
C GLN A 45 7.43 -4.77 29.88
N THR A 46 6.29 -5.46 29.83
CA THR A 46 4.98 -4.81 29.68
C THR A 46 4.63 -3.97 30.90
N SER A 47 4.98 -4.46 32.09
CA SER A 47 4.74 -3.74 33.34
C SER A 47 5.59 -2.47 33.44
N GLU A 48 6.84 -2.53 32.99
CA GLU A 48 7.73 -1.36 32.88
C GLU A 48 7.25 -0.37 31.82
N LEU A 49 6.85 -0.84 30.64
CA LEU A 49 6.32 0.01 29.56
C LEU A 49 5.08 0.79 29.98
N LEU A 50 4.20 0.14 30.74
CA LEU A 50 2.91 0.70 31.16
C LEU A 50 2.98 1.41 32.52
N ASP A 51 4.14 1.38 33.17
CA ASP A 51 4.37 1.90 34.53
C ASP A 51 3.37 1.34 35.56
N VAL A 52 3.21 0.01 35.56
CA VAL A 52 2.33 -0.72 36.49
C VAL A 52 3.04 -1.94 37.06
N THR A 53 2.44 -2.56 38.09
CA THR A 53 2.99 -3.80 38.66
C THR A 53 2.72 -5.01 37.76
N GLN A 54 3.60 -6.01 37.81
CA GLN A 54 3.43 -7.29 37.11
C GLN A 54 2.11 -7.99 37.47
N LYS A 55 1.68 -7.86 38.73
CA LYS A 55 0.41 -8.42 39.22
C LYS A 55 -0.80 -7.78 38.54
N THR A 56 -0.73 -6.48 38.24
CA THR A 56 -1.78 -5.76 37.52
C THR A 56 -1.93 -6.31 36.10
N VAL A 57 -0.82 -6.49 35.37
CA VAL A 57 -0.82 -7.06 34.01
C VAL A 57 -1.41 -8.47 34.00
N GLN A 58 -1.00 -9.33 34.95
CA GLN A 58 -1.56 -10.68 35.07
C GLN A 58 -3.06 -10.68 35.40
N ASN A 59 -3.53 -9.73 36.21
CA ASN A 59 -4.95 -9.62 36.54
C ASN A 59 -5.78 -9.15 35.33
N TRP A 60 -5.21 -8.33 34.45
CA TRP A 60 -5.82 -7.94 33.18
C TRP A 60 -5.94 -9.12 32.22
N GLU A 61 -4.86 -9.88 32.01
CA GLU A 61 -4.87 -11.07 31.14
C GLU A 61 -5.81 -12.16 31.64
N LYS A 62 -5.90 -12.34 32.96
CA LYS A 62 -6.84 -13.30 33.58
C LYS A 62 -8.28 -12.77 33.64
N GLY A 63 -8.55 -11.54 33.18
CA GLY A 63 -9.86 -10.91 33.25
C GLY A 63 -10.38 -10.65 34.67
N ARG A 64 -9.52 -10.68 35.69
CA ARG A 64 -9.89 -10.43 37.10
C ARG A 64 -10.21 -8.97 37.37
N THR A 65 -9.54 -8.08 36.65
CA THR A 65 -9.72 -6.63 36.77
C THR A 65 -9.92 -6.02 35.40
N ARG A 66 -10.71 -4.94 35.34
CA ARG A 66 -10.96 -4.21 34.09
C ARG A 66 -9.67 -3.63 33.52
N ILE A 67 -9.49 -3.80 32.22
CA ILE A 67 -8.36 -3.26 31.47
C ILE A 67 -8.62 -1.78 31.13
N PRO A 68 -7.74 -0.86 31.53
CA PRO A 68 -7.84 0.53 31.11
C PRO A 68 -7.50 0.65 29.62
N TYR A 69 -8.29 1.45 28.89
CA TYR A 69 -8.10 1.63 27.45
C TYR A 69 -6.74 2.25 27.10
N THR A 70 -6.18 3.08 27.99
CA THR A 70 -4.85 3.67 27.84
C THR A 70 -3.77 2.60 27.73
N ALA A 71 -3.78 1.60 28.63
CA ALA A 71 -2.82 0.50 28.60
C ALA A 71 -2.90 -0.30 27.28
N TYR A 72 -4.12 -0.63 26.85
CA TYR A 72 -4.35 -1.32 25.58
C TYR A 72 -3.93 -0.47 24.37
N ARG A 73 -4.17 0.85 24.41
CA ARG A 73 -3.79 1.77 23.33
C ARG A 73 -2.27 1.90 23.21
N VAL A 74 -1.53 1.97 24.31
CA VAL A 74 -0.06 1.99 24.31
C VAL A 74 0.50 0.73 23.64
N LEU A 75 -0.05 -0.44 23.97
CA LEU A 75 0.32 -1.68 23.29
C LEU A 75 0.01 -1.64 21.79
N LYS A 76 -1.14 -1.07 21.39
CA LYS A 76 -1.47 -0.89 19.96
C LYS A 76 -0.49 0.03 19.24
N ILE A 77 -0.08 1.13 19.86
CA ILE A 77 0.93 2.04 19.31
C ILE A 77 2.25 1.28 19.14
N LYS A 78 2.66 0.51 20.17
CA LYS A 78 3.90 -0.26 20.13
C LYS A 78 3.95 -1.30 19.00
N VAL A 79 2.81 -1.92 18.69
CA VAL A 79 2.68 -2.87 17.56
C VAL A 79 2.54 -2.17 16.20
N GLY A 80 2.29 -0.86 16.17
CA GLY A 80 2.07 -0.10 14.94
C GLY A 80 0.64 -0.17 14.40
N TYR A 81 -0.34 -0.57 15.22
CA TYR A 81 -1.77 -0.51 14.85
C TYR A 81 -2.34 0.91 14.90
N VAL A 82 -1.66 1.82 15.58
CA VAL A 82 -1.96 3.25 15.58
C VAL A 82 -0.75 3.91 14.96
N PHE A 83 -0.98 4.64 13.88
CA PHE A 83 0.07 5.38 13.20
C PHE A 83 0.39 6.63 14.03
N ASP A 84 1.68 6.80 14.36
CA ASP A 84 2.21 7.98 15.08
C ASP A 84 3.20 8.74 14.18
N ASP A 85 2.98 8.62 12.86
CA ASP A 85 3.77 9.26 11.82
C ASP A 85 3.00 10.47 11.29
N ASN A 86 3.68 11.61 11.10
CA ASN A 86 3.09 12.83 10.55
C ASN A 86 2.36 12.61 9.20
N TYR A 87 2.78 11.62 8.42
CA TYR A 87 2.14 11.27 7.15
C TYR A 87 0.78 10.60 7.31
N PHE A 88 0.50 10.06 8.49
CA PHE A 88 -0.72 9.34 8.84
C PHE A 88 -1.59 10.07 9.87
N ASP A 89 -1.23 11.28 10.30
CA ASP A 89 -1.98 12.05 11.33
C ASP A 89 -3.46 12.22 10.97
N GLU A 90 -3.75 12.50 9.71
CA GLU A 90 -5.11 12.70 9.21
C GLU A 90 -5.75 11.43 8.64
N TRP A 91 -5.01 10.31 8.68
CA TRP A 91 -5.52 9.01 8.26
C TRP A 91 -6.20 8.32 9.44
N PHE A 92 -7.39 7.77 9.21
CA PHE A 92 -8.09 7.05 10.26
C PHE A 92 -8.77 5.79 9.74
N VAL A 93 -8.81 4.76 10.57
CA VAL A 93 -9.52 3.53 10.26
C VAL A 93 -10.91 3.60 10.88
N ARG A 94 -11.96 3.44 10.05
CA ARG A 94 -13.35 3.37 10.50
C ARG A 94 -13.99 2.08 9.99
N GLY A 95 -14.22 1.14 10.90
CA GLY A 95 -14.70 -0.20 10.54
C GLY A 95 -13.60 -0.96 9.79
N ASP A 96 -13.92 -1.42 8.58
CA ASP A 96 -12.99 -2.14 7.69
C ASP A 96 -12.54 -1.25 6.51
N THR A 97 -12.39 0.05 6.74
CA THR A 97 -12.02 1.00 5.69
C THR A 97 -11.02 2.00 6.24
N LEU A 98 -9.89 2.14 5.53
CA LEU A 98 -8.86 3.13 5.80
C LEU A 98 -9.23 4.43 5.07
N TRP A 99 -9.45 5.51 5.80
CA TRP A 99 -9.77 6.81 5.24
C TRP A 99 -8.51 7.65 5.08
N SER A 100 -8.33 8.18 3.88
CA SER A 100 -7.35 9.20 3.56
C SER A 100 -7.87 10.60 3.93
N PRO A 101 -6.99 11.56 4.25
CA PRO A 101 -7.34 12.97 4.45
C PRO A 101 -8.15 13.57 3.30
N GLU A 102 -7.92 13.11 2.08
CA GLU A 102 -8.64 13.54 0.87
C GLU A 102 -10.11 13.04 0.83
N GLY A 103 -10.58 12.38 1.90
CA GLY A 103 -11.93 11.82 1.99
C GLY A 103 -12.12 10.53 1.21
N ARG A 104 -11.04 9.88 0.77
CA ARG A 104 -11.10 8.61 0.05
C ARG A 104 -10.97 7.43 1.01
N GLY A 105 -11.97 6.55 1.00
CA GLY A 105 -11.94 5.28 1.73
C GLY A 105 -11.26 4.18 0.89
N PHE A 106 -10.40 3.40 1.53
CA PHE A 106 -9.75 2.23 0.96
C PHE A 106 -10.17 0.97 1.71
N LYS A 107 -10.77 0.02 0.98
CA LYS A 107 -11.12 -1.30 1.50
C LYS A 107 -9.93 -2.27 1.40
N PRO A 108 -9.91 -3.36 2.19
CA PRO A 108 -8.80 -4.33 2.15
C PRO A 108 -8.51 -4.90 0.75
N HIS A 109 -9.56 -5.18 -0.04
CA HIS A 109 -9.40 -5.72 -1.39
C HIS A 109 -8.84 -4.71 -2.39
N GLU A 110 -9.04 -3.40 -2.17
CA GLU A 110 -8.47 -2.35 -3.00
C GLU A 110 -6.98 -2.17 -2.69
N LEU A 111 -6.62 -2.23 -1.40
CA LEU A 111 -5.24 -2.18 -0.93
C LEU A 111 -4.45 -3.43 -1.32
N ARG A 112 -5.12 -4.57 -1.58
CA ARG A 112 -4.48 -5.83 -2.01
C ARG A 112 -3.60 -5.65 -3.25
N TYR A 113 -3.94 -4.71 -4.13
CA TYR A 113 -3.24 -4.47 -5.38
C TYR A 113 -2.40 -3.19 -5.37
N ILE A 114 -2.14 -2.60 -4.19
CA ILE A 114 -1.39 -1.33 -4.10
C ILE A 114 0.02 -1.44 -4.70
N SER A 115 0.65 -2.62 -4.60
CA SER A 115 1.94 -2.92 -5.23
C SER A 115 1.90 -2.78 -6.74
N ASN A 116 0.81 -3.17 -7.40
CA ASN A 116 0.66 -3.05 -8.85
C ASN A 116 0.61 -1.58 -9.28
N TYR A 117 -0.08 -0.73 -8.52
CA TYR A 117 -0.11 0.71 -8.79
C TYR A 117 1.29 1.33 -8.68
N PHE A 118 2.05 0.97 -7.64
CA PHE A 118 3.45 1.41 -7.52
C PHE A 118 4.31 0.89 -8.67
N TRP A 119 4.12 -0.36 -9.09
CA TRP A 119 4.88 -0.94 -10.21
C TRP A 119 4.58 -0.22 -11.52
N MET A 120 3.31 0.00 -11.84
CA MET A 120 2.89 0.76 -13.02
C MET A 120 3.42 2.20 -12.99
N ALA A 121 3.31 2.90 -11.85
CA ALA A 121 3.81 4.26 -11.71
C ALA A 121 5.33 4.34 -11.90
N ARG A 122 6.09 3.42 -11.28
CA ARG A 122 7.54 3.32 -11.43
C ARG A 122 7.94 3.01 -12.86
N ARG A 123 7.23 2.07 -13.52
CA ARG A 123 7.46 1.73 -14.92
C ARG A 123 7.23 2.94 -15.84
N TRP A 124 6.12 3.64 -15.66
CA TRP A 124 5.81 4.84 -16.44
C TRP A 124 6.86 5.94 -16.27
N LEU A 125 7.35 6.16 -15.04
CA LEU A 125 8.45 7.10 -14.78
C LEU A 125 9.74 6.69 -15.48
N ALA A 126 10.06 5.39 -15.47
CA ALA A 126 11.25 4.84 -16.14
C ALA A 126 11.17 5.01 -17.67
N GLU A 127 10.02 4.70 -18.27
CA GLU A 127 9.77 4.88 -19.71
C GLU A 127 9.95 6.35 -20.13
N ARG A 128 9.41 7.31 -19.36
CA ARG A 128 9.60 8.74 -19.65
C ARG A 128 11.04 9.20 -19.50
N LYS A 129 11.77 8.65 -18.53
CA LYS A 129 13.19 8.96 -18.37
C LYS A 129 14.00 8.47 -19.57
N ALA A 130 13.77 7.22 -20.00
CA ALA A 130 14.41 6.65 -21.18
C ALA A 130 14.11 7.43 -22.46
N ALA A 131 12.85 7.85 -22.67
CA ALA A 131 12.49 8.67 -23.83
C ALA A 131 13.26 10.00 -23.87
N LYS A 132 13.36 10.70 -22.73
CA LYS A 132 14.14 11.94 -22.63
C LYS A 132 15.63 11.72 -22.88
N ASP A 133 16.18 10.62 -22.38
CA ASP A 133 17.60 10.30 -22.57
C ASP A 133 17.91 9.94 -24.03
N LEU A 134 16.99 9.27 -24.74
CA LEU A 134 17.08 9.05 -26.18
C LEU A 134 17.02 10.36 -26.98
N GLU A 135 16.11 11.28 -26.62
CA GLU A 135 16.03 12.60 -27.26
C GLU A 135 17.32 13.40 -27.04
N ARG A 136 17.88 13.38 -25.82
CA ARG A 136 19.17 14.01 -25.51
C ARG A 136 20.31 13.41 -26.33
N LEU A 137 20.33 12.07 -26.47
CA LEU A 137 21.32 11.37 -27.26
C LEU A 137 21.21 11.76 -28.74
N LYS A 138 20.01 11.73 -29.32
CA LYS A 138 19.76 12.20 -30.70
C LYS A 138 20.24 13.63 -30.92
N ALA A 139 19.86 14.54 -30.03
CA ALA A 139 20.31 15.94 -30.09
C ALA A 139 21.83 16.10 -29.93
N SER A 140 22.52 15.20 -29.21
CA SER A 140 23.98 15.22 -29.13
C SER A 140 24.65 14.74 -30.42
N ILE A 141 24.09 13.69 -31.06
CA ILE A 141 24.56 13.17 -32.34
C ILE A 141 24.38 14.23 -33.44
N GLU A 142 23.20 14.86 -33.51
CA GLU A 142 22.92 15.92 -34.48
C GLU A 142 23.85 17.14 -34.32
N ARG A 143 24.16 17.53 -33.08
CA ARG A 143 25.14 18.60 -32.81
C ARG A 143 26.57 18.21 -33.18
N GLY A 144 26.98 16.97 -32.93
CA GLY A 144 28.28 16.46 -33.36
C GLY A 144 28.42 16.40 -34.89
N ALA A 145 27.36 15.94 -35.58
CA ALA A 145 27.32 15.92 -37.04
C ALA A 145 27.33 17.33 -37.66
N ALA A 146 26.79 18.34 -36.98
CA ALA A 146 26.87 19.74 -37.41
C ALA A 146 28.25 20.38 -37.15
N SER A 147 29.06 19.84 -36.22
CA SER A 147 30.44 20.30 -35.99
C SER A 147 31.45 19.66 -36.94
N ASP A 148 31.10 18.54 -37.59
CA ASP A 148 31.88 17.93 -38.67
C ASP A 148 31.61 18.64 -40.01
N GLY A 149 31.80 19.96 -40.02
CA GLY A 149 31.97 20.71 -41.26
C GLY A 149 33.14 20.11 -42.03
N SER A 150 32.87 19.65 -43.25
CA SER A 150 33.83 19.10 -44.22
C SER A 150 35.25 19.67 -44.08
N PRO A 151 36.30 18.85 -43.90
CA PRO A 151 37.65 19.29 -44.20
C PRO A 151 37.72 19.47 -45.72
N THR A 152 37.74 20.72 -46.18
CA THR A 152 38.00 21.05 -47.58
C THR A 152 39.25 20.31 -48.06
N LEU A 153 39.03 19.44 -49.05
CA LEU A 153 40.01 18.63 -49.74
C LEU A 153 41.23 19.46 -50.16
N ARG A 154 42.38 19.25 -49.51
CA ARG A 154 43.67 19.43 -50.17
C ARG A 154 44.01 18.12 -50.88
N ALA A 155 44.07 18.21 -52.20
CA ALA A 155 44.44 17.12 -53.08
C ALA A 155 45.79 16.50 -52.68
N GLY A 156 45.84 15.17 -52.69
CA GLY A 156 47.06 14.42 -52.92
C GLY A 156 47.69 13.76 -51.69
N THR A 157 47.11 12.68 -51.19
CA THR A 157 47.87 11.45 -50.84
C THR A 157 46.92 10.29 -50.57
N LEU A 158 46.94 9.26 -51.43
CA LEU A 158 46.46 7.92 -51.09
C LEU A 158 47.52 7.25 -50.20
N PRO A 159 47.10 6.40 -49.25
CA PRO A 159 47.26 4.97 -49.52
C PRO A 159 46.06 4.12 -49.08
N SER A 160 45.73 3.19 -49.99
CA SER A 160 45.31 1.80 -49.75
C SER A 160 45.26 1.35 -48.27
N CYS A 161 44.06 1.07 -47.77
CA CYS A 161 43.82 0.00 -46.80
C CYS A 161 42.38 -0.48 -46.93
N GLY A 162 42.21 -1.80 -46.84
CA GLY A 162 41.05 -2.54 -47.32
C GLY A 162 39.72 -2.11 -46.70
N ALA A 163 38.72 -2.05 -47.57
CA ALA A 163 37.33 -1.98 -47.21
C ALA A 163 36.94 -3.22 -46.36
N ALA A 164 36.49 -2.97 -45.13
CA ALA A 164 35.64 -3.91 -44.41
C ALA A 164 34.19 -3.38 -44.49
N PRO A 165 33.26 -4.11 -45.12
CA PRO A 165 31.85 -3.70 -45.12
C PRO A 165 31.29 -4.01 -43.73
N LEU A 166 30.99 -2.97 -42.95
CA LEU A 166 30.17 -3.15 -41.75
C LEU A 166 28.76 -3.52 -42.20
N GLN A 167 28.50 -4.82 -42.24
CA GLN A 167 27.16 -5.37 -42.34
C GLN A 167 26.34 -4.77 -41.20
N ASN A 168 25.32 -4.01 -41.59
CA ASN A 168 24.27 -3.50 -40.72
C ASN A 168 23.47 -4.71 -40.22
N ILE A 169 23.93 -5.35 -39.15
CA ILE A 169 23.12 -6.26 -38.35
C ILE A 169 22.23 -5.34 -37.51
N PRO A 170 20.89 -5.34 -37.68
CA PRO A 170 20.03 -4.61 -36.77
C PRO A 170 20.30 -5.16 -35.36
N GLN A 171 20.89 -4.35 -34.49
CA GLN A 171 21.03 -4.67 -33.08
C GLN A 171 19.62 -4.77 -32.52
N GLU A 172 19.13 -6.01 -32.43
CA GLU A 172 17.97 -6.36 -31.65
C GLU A 172 18.19 -5.78 -30.25
N LEU A 173 17.31 -4.89 -29.82
CA LEU A 173 17.38 -4.22 -28.52
C LEU A 173 17.25 -5.28 -27.42
N VAL A 174 18.38 -5.84 -26.99
CA VAL A 174 18.44 -6.73 -25.83
C VAL A 174 18.22 -5.86 -24.60
N LEU A 175 16.96 -5.84 -24.14
CA LEU A 175 16.56 -5.30 -22.85
C LEU A 175 17.46 -5.92 -21.75
N PRO A 176 17.90 -5.15 -20.73
CA PRO A 176 18.66 -5.72 -19.63
C PRO A 176 17.84 -6.83 -18.95
N LEU A 177 18.44 -8.03 -18.84
CA LEU A 177 17.85 -9.28 -18.32
C LEU A 177 17.06 -9.12 -17.01
N SER A 178 17.40 -8.13 -16.18
CA SER A 178 16.71 -7.85 -14.91
C SER A 178 15.27 -7.34 -15.05
N LEU A 179 14.84 -6.92 -16.26
CA LEU A 179 13.47 -6.44 -16.52
C LEU A 179 12.57 -7.45 -17.24
N GLN A 180 13.15 -8.56 -17.71
CA GLN A 180 12.44 -9.63 -18.42
C GLN A 180 12.14 -10.84 -17.54
N GLU A 181 12.67 -10.89 -16.32
CA GLU A 181 12.37 -11.96 -15.38
C GLU A 181 10.92 -11.86 -14.91
N LYS A 182 10.06 -12.56 -15.64
CA LYS A 182 8.72 -12.93 -15.22
C LYS A 182 8.83 -13.53 -13.82
N PRO A 183 8.17 -12.96 -12.79
CA PRO A 183 8.33 -13.45 -11.44
C PRO A 183 7.95 -14.93 -11.39
N ARG A 184 8.76 -15.75 -10.70
CA ARG A 184 8.54 -17.19 -10.61
C ARG A 184 7.10 -17.44 -10.15
N GLY A 185 6.29 -18.08 -10.99
CA GLY A 185 4.87 -18.38 -10.72
C GLY A 185 3.84 -17.45 -11.38
N PHE A 186 4.25 -16.43 -12.15
CA PHE A 186 3.31 -15.53 -12.82
C PHE A 186 2.35 -16.25 -13.79
N GLU A 187 2.77 -17.35 -14.45
CA GLU A 187 1.85 -18.15 -15.28
C GLU A 187 0.78 -18.88 -14.45
N LYS A 188 1.17 -19.39 -13.29
CA LYS A 188 0.23 -20.08 -12.39
C LYS A 188 -0.82 -19.09 -11.89
N PHE A 189 -0.38 -17.88 -11.54
CA PHE A 189 -1.23 -16.76 -11.17
C PHE A 189 -2.20 -16.36 -12.30
N LEU A 190 -1.75 -16.30 -13.54
CA LEU A 190 -2.62 -15.98 -14.69
C LEU A 190 -3.65 -17.08 -14.98
N ARG A 191 -3.29 -18.36 -14.82
CA ARG A 191 -4.24 -19.50 -14.92
C ARG A 191 -5.27 -19.50 -13.80
N GLU A 192 -4.87 -19.21 -12.57
CA GLU A 192 -5.79 -19.09 -11.43
C GLU A 192 -6.80 -17.95 -11.61
N LEU A 193 -6.46 -16.92 -12.39
CA LEU A 193 -7.33 -15.81 -12.75
C LEU A 193 -8.17 -16.05 -14.02
N GLY A 194 -8.00 -17.17 -14.71
CA GLY A 194 -8.72 -17.49 -15.95
C GLY A 194 -8.41 -16.56 -17.13
N LEU A 195 -7.26 -15.87 -17.10
CA LEU A 195 -6.88 -14.88 -18.11
C LEU A 195 -6.04 -15.47 -19.26
N THR A 196 -5.66 -16.74 -19.16
CA THR A 196 -4.91 -17.48 -20.19
C THR A 196 -5.62 -18.81 -20.48
N ALA A 197 -5.81 -19.11 -21.77
CA ALA A 197 -6.39 -20.38 -22.26
C ALA A 197 -5.52 -21.60 -21.90
#